data_AF-A0A368BI38-F1
#
_entry.id   AF-A0A368BI38-F1
#
_cell.length_a   1.000
_cell.length_b   1.000
_cell.length_c   1.000
_cell.angle_alpha   90.00
_cell.angle_beta   90.00
_cell.angle_gamma   90.00
#
_symmetry.space_group_name_H-M   'P 1'
#
loop_
_entity.id
_entity.type
_entity.pdbx_description
1 polymer ?
#
loop_
_entity_poly.entity_id
_entity_poly.type
_entity_poly.pdbx_seq_one_letter_code
_entity_poly.pdbx_strand_id
1 'polypeptide(L)'
;MVHCFYSTRLRLLWYGYLAMITSVLAAQTSEIIADPSTGLYQYPDCEYIESKWNDGDSFFVRLKNGQTITARLYEVDTIETHINNTTGARRLRAQRRYFGISAYGAKPEESIQKAIELGEQATLFTQNALAGKPFTIYTSHADARGGANNKRIYSFIETSEGKSLAGELVRNGLARAYGVYRQSPTGLHQDEVRERFKDMELRAAGSRRGIWAFTDWEALPDERLVERLEKIELSSAVQQSKRPPADGSINPNTANKEQLEMIPGIGPSTAQKIIDARTGQAFDIPNDLLSISGIGQRTLEKMQPYLVFE
;
A
#
# COMPACT_ATOMS: atom_id res chain seq x y z
N MET A 1 67.37 76.52 -16.68
CA MET A 1 66.20 77.43 -16.80
C MET A 1 65.14 76.67 -17.59
N VAL A 2 64.20 76.00 -16.92
CA VAL A 2 62.94 76.52 -16.34
C VAL A 2 61.80 76.51 -17.39
N HIS A 3 60.80 75.65 -17.13
CA HIS A 3 59.38 75.69 -17.55
C HIS A 3 59.06 75.49 -19.06
N CYS A 4 57.96 74.85 -19.52
CA CYS A 4 56.81 74.18 -18.90
C CYS A 4 55.89 73.54 -19.98
N PHE A 5 54.93 72.74 -19.49
CA PHE A 5 53.56 72.47 -19.99
C PHE A 5 53.27 71.50 -21.17
N TYR A 6 52.79 70.31 -20.77
CA TYR A 6 51.56 69.59 -21.14
C TYR A 6 51.13 69.45 -22.62
N SER A 7 50.79 68.21 -23.03
CA SER A 7 49.37 67.77 -23.16
C SER A 7 49.21 66.46 -23.95
N THR A 8 48.40 65.56 -23.39
CA THR A 8 47.53 64.53 -24.00
C THR A 8 48.01 63.64 -25.15
N ARG A 9 47.91 62.31 -24.93
CA ARG A 9 47.25 61.31 -25.82
C ARG A 9 47.24 59.95 -25.09
N LEU A 10 46.09 59.45 -24.64
CA LEU A 10 45.08 58.69 -25.38
C LEU A 10 45.57 57.28 -25.81
N ARG A 11 44.91 56.27 -25.22
CA ARG A 11 44.48 54.97 -25.77
C ARG A 11 45.09 53.69 -25.20
N LEU A 12 44.14 52.81 -24.87
CA LEU A 12 44.13 51.36 -25.02
C LEU A 12 44.94 50.59 -23.98
N LEU A 13 44.25 50.07 -22.98
CA LEU A 13 44.38 48.67 -22.54
C LEU A 13 43.03 48.28 -21.91
N TRP A 14 42.18 47.69 -22.74
CA TRP A 14 40.94 47.04 -22.32
C TRP A 14 41.18 45.53 -22.37
N TYR A 15 40.75 44.87 -21.29
CA TYR A 15 40.52 43.45 -21.09
C TYR A 15 41.69 42.50 -20.86
N GLY A 16 41.76 42.03 -19.63
CA GLY A 16 42.38 40.77 -19.29
C GLY A 16 42.17 40.40 -17.83
N TYR A 17 40.93 40.38 -17.32
CA TYR A 17 40.63 39.72 -16.04
C TYR A 17 39.11 39.49 -15.86
N LEU A 18 38.58 38.37 -16.35
CA LEU A 18 37.50 37.62 -15.69
C LEU A 18 37.24 36.31 -16.45
N ALA A 19 37.90 35.23 -16.03
CA ALA A 19 37.54 33.87 -16.43
C ALA A 19 37.73 32.92 -15.24
N MET A 20 37.00 33.19 -14.15
CA MET A 20 36.61 32.16 -13.18
C MET A 20 35.26 31.63 -13.67
N ILE A 21 35.30 30.60 -14.52
CA ILE A 21 34.12 29.84 -14.91
C ILE A 21 33.74 29.00 -13.70
N THR A 22 32.77 29.47 -12.91
CA THR A 22 32.03 28.63 -11.97
C THR A 22 31.17 27.68 -12.79
N SER A 23 31.64 26.45 -12.98
CA SER A 23 30.79 25.36 -13.49
C SER A 23 29.79 24.97 -12.40
N VAL A 24 28.73 25.75 -12.28
CA VAL A 24 27.50 25.30 -11.63
C VAL A 24 26.93 24.23 -12.54
N LEU A 25 27.16 22.96 -12.21
CA LEU A 25 26.35 21.87 -12.74
C LEU A 25 24.91 22.16 -12.29
N ALA A 26 24.11 22.73 -13.19
CA ALA A 26 22.67 22.70 -13.06
C ALA A 26 22.28 21.22 -13.09
N ALA A 27 22.04 20.64 -11.92
CA ALA A 27 21.35 19.36 -11.83
C ALA A 27 20.00 19.58 -12.52
N GLN A 28 19.84 19.05 -13.74
CA GLN A 28 18.55 19.01 -14.39
C GLN A 28 17.62 18.21 -13.46
N THR A 29 16.73 18.90 -12.76
CA THR A 29 15.64 18.26 -12.05
C THR A 29 14.69 17.73 -13.12
N SER A 30 14.96 16.54 -13.63
CA SER A 30 14.02 15.82 -14.49
C SER A 30 12.71 15.69 -13.72
N GLU A 31 11.63 16.24 -14.28
CA GLU A 31 10.31 16.14 -13.69
C GLU A 31 9.95 14.64 -13.54
N ILE A 32 9.54 14.22 -12.36
CA ILE A 32 9.25 12.80 -12.08
C ILE A 32 7.88 12.49 -12.70
N ILE A 33 7.90 11.93 -13.90
CA ILE A 33 6.70 11.54 -14.66
C ILE A 33 6.48 10.03 -14.52
N ALA A 34 5.22 9.60 -14.47
CA ALA A 34 4.90 8.18 -14.47
C ALA A 34 5.26 7.53 -15.81
N ASP A 35 5.81 6.32 -15.76
CA ASP A 35 5.97 5.47 -16.93
C ASP A 35 4.60 5.23 -17.59
N PRO A 36 4.40 5.60 -18.87
CA PRO A 36 3.09 5.48 -19.53
C PRO A 36 2.58 4.04 -19.67
N SER A 37 3.48 3.05 -19.69
CA SER A 37 3.12 1.64 -19.87
C SER A 37 2.66 0.98 -18.57
N THR A 38 3.26 1.36 -17.44
CA THR A 38 2.98 0.75 -16.12
C THR A 38 2.21 1.65 -15.16
N GLY A 39 2.16 2.95 -15.44
CA GLY A 39 1.60 3.97 -14.56
C GLY A 39 2.38 4.13 -13.25
N LEU A 40 3.68 3.81 -13.26
CA LEU A 40 4.55 3.87 -12.08
C LEU A 40 5.50 5.07 -12.17
N TYR A 41 5.59 5.82 -11.09
CA TYR A 41 6.63 6.82 -10.86
C TYR A 41 7.86 6.11 -10.30
N GLN A 42 9.04 6.47 -10.83
CA GLN A 42 10.32 5.96 -10.36
C GLN A 42 11.05 7.02 -9.53
N TYR A 43 11.42 6.66 -8.30
CA TYR A 43 12.21 7.48 -7.40
C TYR A 43 13.54 6.76 -7.13
N PRO A 44 14.62 7.08 -7.87
CA PRO A 44 15.96 6.57 -7.54
C PRO A 44 16.47 7.25 -6.26
N ASP A 45 17.58 6.76 -5.69
CA ASP A 45 18.28 7.39 -4.57
C ASP A 45 17.40 7.68 -3.33
N CYS A 46 16.44 6.79 -3.04
CA CYS A 46 15.63 6.90 -1.84
C CYS A 46 16.42 6.48 -0.59
N GLU A 47 16.04 7.03 0.55
CA GLU A 47 16.67 6.77 1.85
C GLU A 47 15.70 6.11 2.82
N TYR A 48 16.19 5.12 3.56
CA TYR A 48 15.46 4.48 4.64
C TYR A 48 15.52 5.38 5.89
N ILE A 49 14.38 5.61 6.53
CA ILE A 49 14.30 6.38 7.77
C ILE A 49 14.04 5.41 8.92
N GLU A 50 14.97 5.35 9.87
CA GLU A 50 14.79 4.51 11.06
C GLU A 50 13.61 4.98 11.90
N SER A 51 12.80 4.01 12.33
CA SER A 51 11.65 4.24 13.18
C SER A 51 11.26 2.96 13.88
N LYS A 52 10.79 3.08 15.13
CA LYS A 52 10.24 1.96 15.91
C LYS A 52 8.96 1.37 15.31
N TRP A 53 8.38 2.04 14.32
CA TRP A 53 7.15 1.63 13.64
C TRP A 53 7.43 0.96 12.28
N ASN A 54 8.70 0.82 11.91
CA ASN A 54 9.06 0.06 10.71
C ASN A 54 8.91 -1.43 11.01
N ASP A 55 8.33 -2.14 10.05
CA ASP A 55 8.32 -3.60 10.02
C ASP A 55 8.92 -4.11 8.70
N GLY A 56 8.83 -5.42 8.46
CA GLY A 56 9.45 -6.04 7.29
C GLY A 56 8.86 -5.59 5.94
N ASP A 57 7.61 -5.13 5.89
CA ASP A 57 6.95 -4.74 4.64
C ASP A 57 6.40 -3.30 4.62
N SER A 58 6.53 -2.57 5.72
CA SER A 58 6.00 -1.23 5.92
C SER A 58 7.00 -0.37 6.68
N PHE A 59 7.55 0.67 6.05
CA PHE A 59 8.61 1.47 6.66
C PHE A 59 8.68 2.89 6.13
N PHE A 60 9.24 3.78 6.93
CA PHE A 60 9.45 5.18 6.55
C PHE A 60 10.60 5.32 5.56
N VAL A 61 10.37 6.15 4.53
CA VAL A 61 11.37 6.44 3.50
C VAL A 61 11.34 7.92 3.14
N ARG A 62 12.50 8.45 2.74
CA ARG A 62 12.63 9.75 2.07
C ARG A 62 12.81 9.50 0.58
N LEU A 63 11.91 10.06 -0.22
CA LEU A 63 12.02 10.08 -1.67
C LEU A 63 13.06 11.11 -2.11
N LYS A 64 13.61 10.95 -3.32
CA LYS A 64 14.58 11.89 -3.92
C LYS A 64 14.12 13.34 -3.97
N ASN A 65 12.81 13.57 -4.08
CA ASN A 65 12.22 14.92 -4.07
C ASN A 65 12.10 15.52 -2.65
N GLY A 66 12.63 14.85 -1.63
CA GLY A 66 12.59 15.26 -0.22
C GLY A 66 11.32 14.84 0.52
N GLN A 67 10.30 14.31 -0.16
CA GLN A 67 9.06 13.88 0.48
C GLN A 67 9.29 12.65 1.37
N THR A 68 8.74 12.68 2.58
CA THR A 68 8.68 11.50 3.46
C THR A 68 7.33 10.80 3.34
N ILE A 69 7.36 9.48 3.21
CA ILE A 69 6.18 8.62 3.13
C ILE A 69 6.39 7.36 3.98
N THR A 70 5.31 6.61 4.22
CA THR A 70 5.42 5.19 4.60
C THR A 70 5.28 4.35 3.33
N ALA A 71 6.30 3.60 2.94
CA ALA A 71 6.23 2.63 1.86
C ALA A 71 5.60 1.33 2.38
N ARG A 72 4.66 0.73 1.64
CA ARG A 72 4.08 -0.60 1.91
C ARG A 72 4.35 -1.55 0.74
N LEU A 73 4.85 -2.74 1.06
CA LEU A 73 4.93 -3.95 0.26
C LEU A 73 3.70 -4.14 -0.65
N TYR A 74 3.82 -4.17 -1.99
CA TYR A 74 2.72 -4.64 -2.83
C TYR A 74 2.49 -6.14 -2.63
N GLU A 75 3.51 -6.95 -2.91
CA GLU A 75 3.31 -8.40 -3.15
C GLU A 75 3.31 -9.25 -1.89
N VAL A 76 3.69 -8.68 -0.74
CA VAL A 76 4.06 -9.45 0.45
C VAL A 76 3.41 -8.95 1.73
N ASP A 77 3.32 -9.88 2.67
CA ASP A 77 2.87 -9.61 4.03
C ASP A 77 3.79 -10.34 5.01
N THR A 78 4.40 -9.57 5.90
CA THR A 78 5.26 -10.06 6.98
C THR A 78 4.46 -10.29 8.25
N ILE A 79 4.98 -11.10 9.18
CA ILE A 79 4.28 -11.35 10.44
C ILE A 79 4.21 -10.05 11.25
N GLU A 80 3.02 -9.74 11.78
CA GLU A 80 2.78 -8.56 12.61
C GLU A 80 3.63 -8.61 13.89
N THR A 81 4.42 -7.56 14.14
CA THR A 81 5.31 -7.44 15.31
C THR A 81 4.73 -6.56 16.43
N HIS A 82 3.80 -5.65 16.10
CA HIS A 82 3.21 -4.71 17.06
C HIS A 82 1.73 -4.98 17.31
N ILE A 83 1.41 -5.76 18.36
CA ILE A 83 0.05 -6.16 18.69
C ILE A 83 -0.46 -5.35 19.89
N ASN A 84 -1.33 -4.39 19.65
CA ASN A 84 -1.92 -3.53 20.70
C ASN A 84 -3.45 -3.54 20.72
N ASN A 85 -4.09 -4.33 19.85
CA ASN A 85 -5.54 -4.42 19.73
C ASN A 85 -5.97 -5.79 19.20
N THR A 86 -7.28 -6.04 19.26
CA THR A 86 -7.87 -7.33 18.84
C THR A 86 -7.75 -7.58 17.34
N THR A 87 -7.69 -6.54 16.51
CA THR A 87 -7.46 -6.68 15.06
C THR A 87 -6.05 -7.20 14.79
N GLY A 88 -5.03 -6.63 15.42
CA GLY A 88 -3.64 -7.12 15.35
C GLY A 88 -3.53 -8.56 15.85
N ALA A 89 -4.17 -8.89 16.97
CA ALA A 89 -4.17 -10.25 17.50
C ALA A 89 -4.81 -11.27 16.53
N ARG A 90 -5.92 -10.90 15.86
CA ARG A 90 -6.57 -11.74 14.85
C ARG A 90 -5.69 -11.92 13.61
N ARG A 91 -5.00 -10.86 13.17
CA ARG A 91 -4.05 -10.94 12.05
C ARG A 91 -2.86 -11.84 12.36
N LEU A 92 -2.24 -11.68 13.53
CA LEU A 92 -1.14 -12.54 13.97
C LEU A 92 -1.58 -14.01 14.01
N ARG A 93 -2.76 -14.30 14.56
CA ARG A 93 -3.32 -15.67 14.55
C ARG A 93 -3.51 -16.21 13.12
N ALA A 94 -4.06 -15.41 12.21
CA ALA A 94 -4.23 -15.81 10.82
C ALA A 94 -2.88 -16.05 10.10
N GLN A 95 -1.86 -15.26 10.42
CA GLN A 95 -0.50 -15.44 9.90
C GLN A 95 0.15 -16.71 10.46
N ARG A 96 -0.01 -17.01 11.76
CA ARG A 96 0.47 -18.28 12.35
C ARG A 96 -0.16 -19.50 11.68
N ARG A 97 -1.48 -19.48 11.46
CA ARG A 97 -2.20 -20.52 10.70
C ARG A 97 -1.74 -20.65 9.25
N TYR A 98 -1.38 -19.53 8.64
CA TYR A 98 -0.88 -19.53 7.26
C TYR A 98 0.43 -20.33 7.15
N PHE A 99 1.32 -20.19 8.13
CA PHE A 99 2.62 -20.85 8.17
C PHE A 99 2.63 -22.19 8.92
N GLY A 100 1.53 -22.61 9.54
CA GLY A 100 1.48 -23.88 10.29
C GLY A 100 2.32 -23.84 11.56
N ILE A 101 2.33 -22.71 12.26
CA ILE A 101 3.13 -22.50 13.48
C ILE A 101 2.24 -22.24 14.70
N SER A 102 0.93 -22.50 14.64
CA SER A 102 0.01 -22.16 15.74
C SER A 102 0.22 -23.01 16.99
N ALA A 103 0.73 -24.24 16.80
CA ALA A 103 1.05 -25.20 17.85
C ALA A 103 2.55 -25.24 18.21
N TYR A 104 3.35 -24.24 17.78
CA TYR A 104 4.76 -24.18 18.16
C TYR A 104 4.92 -24.04 19.68
N GLY A 105 5.75 -24.89 20.27
CA GLY A 105 5.97 -24.93 21.72
C GLY A 105 4.87 -25.66 22.49
N ALA A 106 4.90 -25.57 23.81
CA ALA A 106 3.92 -26.23 24.68
C ALA A 106 2.69 -25.37 24.97
N LYS A 107 2.78 -24.05 24.75
CA LYS A 107 1.76 -23.08 25.13
C LYS A 107 1.48 -22.07 24.01
N PRO A 108 0.26 -21.51 23.92
CA PRO A 108 -0.07 -20.50 22.91
C PRO A 108 0.86 -19.29 22.91
N GLU A 109 1.35 -18.88 24.09
CA GLU A 109 2.26 -17.75 24.26
C GLU A 109 3.61 -17.99 23.56
N GLU A 110 4.11 -19.23 23.56
CA GLU A 110 5.37 -19.59 22.91
C GLU A 110 5.26 -19.51 21.38
N SER A 111 4.14 -19.98 20.82
CA SER A 111 3.82 -19.81 19.39
C SER A 111 3.66 -18.34 19.00
N ILE A 112 3.00 -17.54 19.84
CA ILE A 112 2.85 -16.09 19.63
C ILE A 112 4.21 -15.41 19.64
N GLN A 113 5.03 -15.69 20.66
CA GLN A 113 6.37 -15.12 20.80
C GLN A 113 7.26 -15.51 19.62
N LYS A 114 7.24 -16.79 19.22
CA LYS A 114 7.98 -17.26 18.05
C LYS A 114 7.58 -16.53 16.77
N ALA A 115 6.28 -16.30 16.57
CA ALA A 115 5.79 -15.58 15.40
C ALA A 115 6.29 -14.12 15.40
N ILE A 116 6.26 -13.43 16.55
CA ILE A 116 6.76 -12.06 16.68
C ILE A 116 8.26 -12.00 16.39
N GLU A 117 9.07 -12.92 16.95
CA GLU A 117 10.51 -13.02 16.67
C GLU A 117 10.80 -13.19 15.17
N LEU A 118 10.00 -14.01 14.48
CA LEU A 118 10.14 -14.23 13.03
C LEU A 118 9.72 -12.99 12.23
N GLY A 119 8.72 -12.22 12.69
CA GLY A 119 8.38 -10.91 12.14
C GLY A 119 9.51 -9.90 12.32
N GLU A 120 10.14 -9.86 13.49
CA GLU A 120 11.30 -9.01 13.78
C GLU A 120 12.51 -9.36 12.91
N GLN A 121 12.70 -10.64 12.56
CA GLN A 121 13.71 -11.04 11.57
C GLN A 121 13.43 -10.46 10.19
N ALA A 122 12.17 -10.37 9.77
CA ALA A 122 11.79 -9.71 8.53
C ALA A 122 12.07 -8.19 8.58
N THR A 123 11.78 -7.54 9.72
CA THR A 123 12.11 -6.13 9.96
C THR A 123 13.62 -5.89 9.85
N LEU A 124 14.43 -6.71 10.51
CA LEU A 124 15.90 -6.63 10.46
C LEU A 124 16.43 -6.89 9.05
N PHE A 125 15.85 -7.83 8.32
CA PHE A 125 16.22 -8.09 6.93
C PHE A 125 16.00 -6.85 6.06
N THR A 126 14.83 -6.23 6.17
CA THR A 126 14.50 -4.98 5.45
C THR A 126 15.41 -3.83 5.85
N GLN A 127 15.68 -3.64 7.14
CA GLN A 127 16.63 -2.62 7.60
C GLN A 127 18.03 -2.86 7.03
N ASN A 128 18.55 -4.10 7.07
CA ASN A 128 19.87 -4.41 6.52
C ASN A 128 19.96 -4.26 5.00
N ALA A 129 18.85 -4.47 4.30
CA ALA A 129 18.77 -4.30 2.85
C ALA A 129 18.80 -2.81 2.44
N LEU A 130 18.28 -1.90 3.27
CA LEU A 130 18.01 -0.51 2.88
C LEU A 130 18.77 0.57 3.67
N ALA A 131 19.05 0.36 4.97
CA ALA A 131 19.66 1.37 5.81
C ALA A 131 21.09 1.69 5.34
N GLY A 132 21.36 2.98 5.13
CA GLY A 132 22.65 3.46 4.63
C GLY A 132 22.95 3.10 3.17
N LYS A 133 21.98 2.56 2.43
CA LYS A 133 22.13 2.17 1.01
C LYS A 133 21.06 2.87 0.16
N PRO A 134 21.41 3.44 -1.00
CA PRO A 134 20.41 3.99 -1.91
C PRO A 134 19.57 2.86 -2.51
N PHE A 135 18.28 3.08 -2.67
CA PHE A 135 17.38 2.14 -3.36
C PHE A 135 16.37 2.87 -4.22
N THR A 136 15.75 2.16 -5.15
CA THR A 136 14.75 2.71 -6.06
C THR A 136 13.36 2.30 -5.61
N ILE A 137 12.45 3.28 -5.55
CA ILE A 137 11.02 3.04 -5.33
C ILE A 137 10.27 3.19 -6.64
N TYR A 138 9.37 2.25 -6.93
CA TYR A 138 8.35 2.39 -7.96
C TYR A 138 6.96 2.39 -7.34
N THR A 139 6.13 3.40 -7.63
CA THR A 139 4.79 3.52 -7.03
C THR A 139 3.83 4.25 -7.97
N SER A 140 2.52 3.96 -7.91
CA SER A 140 1.49 4.84 -8.49
C SER A 140 0.86 5.77 -7.46
N HIS A 141 1.43 5.85 -6.26
CA HIS A 141 0.86 6.55 -5.11
C HIS A 141 -0.52 6.04 -4.66
N ALA A 142 -0.85 4.80 -4.98
CA ALA A 142 -2.07 4.16 -4.49
C ALA A 142 -2.07 4.12 -2.96
N ASP A 143 -3.14 4.63 -2.35
CA ASP A 143 -3.30 4.62 -0.91
C ASP A 143 -3.32 3.18 -0.39
N ALA A 144 -2.47 2.93 0.59
CA ALA A 144 -2.39 1.66 1.27
C ALA A 144 -3.11 1.73 2.62
N ARG A 145 -4.18 2.52 2.77
CA ARG A 145 -4.89 2.75 4.04
C ARG A 145 -4.04 3.49 5.07
N GLY A 146 -3.31 4.51 4.63
CA GLY A 146 -2.63 5.44 5.53
C GLY A 146 -3.62 6.35 6.25
N GLY A 147 -3.23 6.87 7.41
CA GLY A 147 -3.98 7.94 8.08
C GLY A 147 -3.73 9.29 7.40
N ALA A 148 -4.60 10.28 7.65
CA ALA A 148 -4.46 11.63 7.06
C ALA A 148 -3.07 12.27 7.30
N ASN A 149 -2.44 11.95 8.44
CA ASN A 149 -1.14 12.50 8.84
C ASN A 149 0.05 11.60 8.48
N ASN A 150 -0.19 10.40 7.92
CA ASN A 150 0.87 9.50 7.51
C ASN A 150 0.49 8.76 6.22
N LYS A 151 0.93 9.32 5.09
CA LYS A 151 0.64 8.80 3.76
C LYS A 151 1.37 7.46 3.58
N ARG A 152 0.62 6.38 3.72
CA ARG A 152 1.08 5.02 3.42
C ARG A 152 0.71 4.69 1.99
N ILE A 153 1.70 4.41 1.15
CA ILE A 153 1.48 4.08 -0.26
C ILE A 153 2.08 2.73 -0.60
N TYR A 154 1.42 2.02 -1.50
CA TYR A 154 2.00 0.79 -2.02
C TYR A 154 3.19 1.08 -2.95
N SER A 155 4.26 0.32 -2.77
CA SER A 155 5.56 0.55 -3.41
C SER A 155 6.23 -0.77 -3.79
N PHE A 156 6.83 -0.83 -4.98
CA PHE A 156 7.89 -1.78 -5.27
C PHE A 156 9.23 -1.18 -4.87
N ILE A 157 10.12 -2.01 -4.34
CA ILE A 157 11.45 -1.57 -3.88
C ILE A 157 12.51 -2.43 -4.57
N GLU A 158 13.38 -1.77 -5.32
CA GLU A 158 14.60 -2.35 -5.86
C GLU A 158 15.79 -1.88 -5.03
N THR A 159 16.47 -2.82 -4.37
CA THR A 159 17.63 -2.57 -3.52
C THR A 159 18.83 -2.04 -4.32
N SER A 160 19.87 -1.56 -3.64
CA SER A 160 21.14 -1.15 -4.29
C SER A 160 21.80 -2.25 -5.13
N GLU A 161 21.44 -3.51 -4.90
CA GLU A 161 21.94 -4.68 -5.65
C GLU A 161 21.07 -5.02 -6.88
N GLY A 162 20.04 -4.22 -7.20
CA GLY A 162 19.10 -4.51 -8.28
C GLY A 162 18.11 -5.63 -7.97
N LYS A 163 17.94 -6.00 -6.70
CA LYS A 163 17.01 -7.07 -6.26
C LYS A 163 15.70 -6.48 -5.77
N SER A 164 14.58 -7.15 -6.08
CA SER A 164 13.27 -6.87 -5.47
C SER A 164 13.29 -7.24 -3.98
N LEU A 165 13.09 -6.25 -3.10
CA LEU A 165 13.03 -6.49 -1.65
C LEU A 165 11.90 -7.46 -1.27
N ALA A 166 10.71 -7.27 -1.85
CA ALA A 166 9.56 -8.15 -1.65
C ALA A 166 9.89 -9.59 -2.05
N GLY A 167 10.52 -9.77 -3.22
CA GLY A 167 10.97 -11.08 -3.68
C GLY A 167 12.00 -11.72 -2.73
N GLU A 168 12.95 -10.94 -2.24
CA GLU A 168 13.98 -11.44 -1.31
C GLU A 168 13.39 -11.85 0.05
N LEU A 169 12.42 -11.09 0.60
CA LEU A 169 11.70 -11.48 1.81
C LEU A 169 11.02 -12.85 1.65
N VAL A 170 10.33 -13.08 0.53
CA VAL A 170 9.65 -14.37 0.27
C VAL A 170 10.66 -15.49 0.01
N ARG A 171 11.71 -15.25 -0.78
CA ARG A 171 12.75 -16.26 -1.06
C ARG A 171 13.46 -16.74 0.20
N ASN A 172 13.58 -15.88 1.21
CA ASN A 172 14.19 -16.20 2.50
C ASN A 172 13.18 -16.72 3.52
N GLY A 173 11.89 -16.85 3.16
CA GLY A 173 10.84 -17.35 4.04
C GLY A 173 10.48 -16.39 5.17
N LEU A 174 10.67 -15.09 4.97
CA LEU A 174 10.41 -14.02 5.96
C LEU A 174 9.06 -13.32 5.74
N ALA A 175 8.42 -13.57 4.60
CA ALA A 175 7.10 -13.07 4.27
C ALA A 175 6.33 -14.13 3.50
N ARG A 176 4.99 -14.01 3.53
CA ARG A 176 4.12 -14.78 2.65
C ARG A 176 3.85 -14.04 1.34
N ALA A 177 3.59 -14.77 0.26
CA ALA A 177 3.18 -14.22 -1.04
C ALA A 177 1.72 -13.70 -0.99
N TYR A 178 1.47 -12.70 -0.16
CA TYR A 178 0.15 -12.22 0.19
C TYR A 178 0.13 -10.70 0.16
N GLY A 179 -0.63 -10.12 -0.75
CA GLY A 179 -0.67 -8.67 -0.90
C GLY A 179 -1.54 -8.22 -2.07
N VAL A 180 -1.35 -6.97 -2.46
CA VAL A 180 -1.98 -6.39 -3.66
C VAL A 180 -1.03 -6.57 -4.82
N TYR A 181 -1.49 -7.26 -5.86
CA TYR A 181 -0.72 -7.44 -7.08
C TYR A 181 -1.17 -6.45 -8.14
N ARG A 182 -0.20 -5.97 -8.92
CA ARG A 182 -0.39 -5.11 -10.09
C ARG A 182 0.73 -5.40 -11.09
N GLN A 183 0.68 -4.77 -12.25
CA GLN A 183 1.77 -4.83 -13.22
C GLN A 183 3.10 -4.38 -12.60
N SER A 184 4.17 -5.16 -12.81
CA SER A 184 5.50 -4.89 -12.24
C SER A 184 6.17 -3.67 -12.89
N PRO A 185 7.23 -3.11 -12.27
CA PRO A 185 8.05 -2.08 -12.90
C PRO A 185 8.66 -2.47 -14.25
N THR A 186 8.86 -3.78 -14.48
CA THR A 186 9.37 -4.33 -15.74
C THR A 186 8.27 -4.63 -16.76
N GLY A 187 7.02 -4.24 -16.48
CA GLY A 187 5.87 -4.46 -17.37
C GLY A 187 5.20 -5.83 -17.26
N LEU A 188 5.60 -6.68 -16.30
CA LEU A 188 5.06 -8.03 -16.16
C LEU A 188 3.61 -7.99 -15.63
N HIS A 189 2.72 -8.76 -16.24
CA HIS A 189 1.30 -8.78 -15.88
C HIS A 189 1.08 -9.22 -14.43
N GLN A 190 0.09 -8.62 -13.75
CA GLN A 190 -0.15 -8.81 -12.31
C GLN A 190 -0.38 -10.28 -11.91
N ASP A 191 -1.02 -11.06 -12.77
CA ASP A 191 -1.31 -12.48 -12.49
C ASP A 191 -0.04 -13.32 -12.59
N GLU A 192 0.84 -13.01 -13.55
CA GLU A 192 2.14 -13.66 -13.66
C GLU A 192 3.06 -13.27 -12.49
N VAL A 193 3.04 -12.01 -12.04
CA VAL A 193 3.75 -11.60 -10.82
C VAL A 193 3.26 -12.42 -9.63
N ARG A 194 1.94 -12.60 -9.49
CA ARG A 194 1.34 -13.41 -8.42
C ARG A 194 1.81 -14.86 -8.45
N GLU A 195 1.79 -15.51 -9.62
CA GLU A 195 2.27 -16.90 -9.72
C GLU A 195 3.76 -17.02 -9.40
N ARG A 196 4.60 -16.08 -9.87
CA ARG A 196 6.03 -16.10 -9.53
C ARG A 196 6.30 -15.94 -8.04
N PHE A 197 5.52 -15.13 -7.33
CA PHE A 197 5.64 -14.99 -5.88
C PHE A 197 5.21 -16.27 -5.15
N LYS A 198 4.17 -16.97 -5.64
CA LYS A 198 3.81 -18.31 -5.13
C LYS A 198 4.93 -19.32 -5.36
N ASP A 199 5.59 -19.30 -6.51
CA ASP A 199 6.72 -20.19 -6.78
C ASP A 199 7.91 -19.91 -5.86
N MET A 200 8.20 -18.62 -5.59
CA MET A 200 9.24 -18.24 -4.63
C MET A 200 8.91 -18.74 -3.22
N GLU A 201 7.66 -18.60 -2.81
CA GLU A 201 7.18 -19.07 -1.51
C GLU A 201 7.23 -20.60 -1.42
N LEU A 202 6.79 -21.32 -2.45
CA LEU A 202 6.88 -22.78 -2.54
C LEU A 202 8.32 -23.27 -2.41
N ARG A 203 9.28 -22.57 -3.03
CA ARG A 203 10.70 -22.88 -2.90
C ARG A 203 11.22 -22.62 -1.49
N ALA A 204 10.81 -21.53 -0.84
CA ALA A 204 11.18 -21.23 0.55
C ALA A 204 10.62 -22.27 1.52
N ALA A 205 9.35 -22.66 1.32
CA ALA A 205 8.65 -23.73 2.02
C ALA A 205 9.38 -25.08 1.88
N GLY A 206 9.60 -25.54 0.65
CA GLY A 206 10.28 -26.81 0.38
C GLY A 206 11.73 -26.84 0.87
N SER A 207 12.37 -25.67 0.99
CA SER A 207 13.73 -25.53 1.53
C SER A 207 13.75 -25.24 3.04
N ARG A 208 12.60 -25.21 3.73
CA ARG A 208 12.47 -24.89 5.16
C ARG A 208 13.19 -23.60 5.57
N ARG A 209 13.10 -22.54 4.76
CA ARG A 209 13.74 -21.24 5.05
C ARG A 209 12.87 -20.36 5.92
N GLY A 210 13.51 -19.59 6.80
CA GLY A 210 12.83 -18.59 7.63
C GLY A 210 11.72 -19.22 8.47
N ILE A 211 10.52 -18.65 8.38
CA ILE A 211 9.32 -19.10 9.08
C ILE A 211 9.02 -20.57 8.78
N TRP A 212 9.25 -21.02 7.54
CA TRP A 212 8.98 -22.40 7.09
C TRP A 212 9.85 -23.46 7.78
N ALA A 213 10.92 -23.06 8.47
CA ALA A 213 11.72 -23.97 9.29
C ALA A 213 10.93 -24.52 10.50
N PHE A 214 9.91 -23.78 10.94
CA PHE A 214 9.13 -24.06 12.15
C PHE A 214 7.75 -24.65 11.85
N THR A 215 7.42 -24.83 10.57
CA THR A 215 6.12 -25.34 10.13
C THR A 215 5.89 -26.78 10.57
N ASP A 216 4.76 -27.02 11.23
CA ASP A 216 4.15 -28.33 11.35
C ASP A 216 3.39 -28.64 10.04
N TRP A 217 3.99 -29.47 9.20
CA TRP A 217 3.46 -29.79 7.87
C TRP A 217 2.23 -30.69 7.91
N GLU A 218 2.08 -31.49 8.98
CA GLU A 218 0.90 -32.34 9.16
C GLU A 218 -0.30 -31.52 9.62
N ALA A 219 -0.09 -30.54 10.51
CA ALA A 219 -1.16 -29.65 10.99
C ALA A 219 -1.51 -28.52 10.00
N LEU A 220 -0.60 -28.14 9.09
CA LEU A 220 -0.76 -26.99 8.20
C LEU A 220 -2.08 -26.98 7.39
N PRO A 221 -2.53 -28.09 6.76
CA PRO A 221 -3.79 -28.10 6.02
C PRO A 221 -5.00 -27.74 6.90
N ASP A 222 -5.04 -28.26 8.12
CA ASP A 222 -6.11 -28.06 9.08
C ASP A 222 -6.09 -26.63 9.65
N GLU A 223 -4.91 -26.11 9.99
CA GLU A 223 -4.76 -24.70 10.43
C GLU A 223 -5.28 -23.73 9.37
N ARG A 224 -4.95 -23.98 8.10
CA ARG A 224 -5.44 -23.18 6.96
C ARG A 224 -6.93 -23.38 6.72
N LEU A 225 -7.48 -24.56 6.96
CA LEU A 225 -8.92 -24.81 6.87
C LEU A 225 -9.67 -23.99 7.92
N VAL A 226 -9.23 -24.01 9.18
CA VAL A 226 -9.84 -23.23 10.27
C VAL A 226 -9.87 -21.74 9.92
N GLU A 227 -8.78 -21.19 9.39
CA GLU A 227 -8.75 -19.78 8.95
C GLU A 227 -9.75 -19.48 7.82
N ARG A 228 -9.93 -20.39 6.86
CA ARG A 228 -10.91 -20.22 5.77
C ARG A 228 -12.34 -20.29 6.31
N LEU A 229 -12.64 -21.23 7.20
CA LEU A 229 -13.97 -21.38 7.80
C LEU A 229 -14.34 -20.16 8.63
N GLU A 230 -13.42 -19.65 9.46
CA GLU A 230 -13.65 -18.44 10.25
C GLU A 230 -13.91 -17.22 9.34
N LYS A 231 -13.15 -17.08 8.24
CA LYS A 231 -13.40 -16.02 7.24
C LYS A 231 -14.79 -16.14 6.60
N ILE A 232 -15.22 -17.36 6.28
CA ILE A 232 -16.56 -17.60 5.73
C ILE A 232 -17.61 -17.16 6.75
N GLU A 233 -17.53 -17.64 8.00
CA GLU A 233 -18.45 -17.28 9.08
C GLU A 233 -18.56 -15.76 9.28
N LEU A 234 -17.42 -15.08 9.40
CA LEU A 234 -17.36 -13.62 9.55
C LEU A 234 -17.96 -12.89 8.35
N SER A 235 -17.67 -13.36 7.13
CA SER A 235 -18.23 -12.78 5.92
C SER A 235 -19.75 -12.98 5.84
N SER A 236 -20.24 -14.14 6.28
CA SER A 236 -21.67 -14.43 6.36
C SER A 236 -22.37 -13.57 7.40
N ALA A 237 -21.77 -13.34 8.57
CA ALA A 237 -22.30 -12.44 9.58
C ALA A 237 -22.43 -10.99 9.06
N VAL A 238 -21.38 -10.49 8.39
CA VAL A 238 -21.41 -9.15 7.75
C VAL A 238 -22.44 -9.08 6.63
N GLN A 239 -22.56 -10.13 5.81
CA GLN A 239 -23.57 -10.19 4.76
C GLN A 239 -24.97 -10.22 5.35
N GLN A 240 -25.21 -11.00 6.41
CA GLN A 240 -26.50 -11.09 7.08
C GLN A 240 -26.90 -9.76 7.72
N SER A 241 -25.96 -9.05 8.37
CA SER A 241 -26.24 -7.73 8.94
C SER A 241 -26.49 -6.64 7.88
N LYS A 242 -26.03 -6.87 6.64
CA LYS A 242 -26.24 -5.96 5.50
C LYS A 242 -27.39 -6.39 4.59
N ARG A 243 -28.10 -7.47 4.90
CA ARG A 243 -29.29 -7.85 4.12
C ARG A 243 -30.37 -6.81 4.38
N PRO A 244 -30.93 -6.19 3.32
CA PRO A 244 -32.09 -5.35 3.48
C PRO A 244 -33.25 -6.19 4.06
N PRO A 245 -34.19 -5.56 4.78
CA PRO A 245 -35.41 -6.18 5.26
C PRO A 245 -36.12 -7.00 4.17
N ALA A 246 -36.68 -8.17 4.54
CA ALA A 246 -37.29 -9.12 3.60
C ALA A 246 -38.56 -8.58 2.90
N ASP A 247 -39.10 -7.46 3.38
CA ASP A 247 -40.23 -6.73 2.82
C ASP A 247 -39.84 -5.69 1.76
N GLY A 248 -38.54 -5.49 1.47
CA GLY A 248 -38.07 -4.82 0.25
C GLY A 248 -38.37 -3.32 0.13
N SER A 249 -38.59 -2.61 1.23
CA SER A 249 -39.14 -1.25 1.20
C SER A 249 -38.23 -0.21 1.85
N ILE A 250 -37.03 0.02 1.29
CA ILE A 250 -36.20 1.17 1.69
C ILE A 250 -36.63 2.38 0.86
N ASN A 251 -37.35 3.31 1.48
CA ASN A 251 -37.74 4.55 0.83
C ASN A 251 -36.56 5.54 0.83
N PRO A 252 -36.03 5.96 -0.34
CA PRO A 252 -34.88 6.86 -0.40
C PRO A 252 -35.17 8.24 0.18
N ASN A 253 -36.44 8.65 0.28
CA ASN A 253 -36.85 9.94 0.84
C ASN A 253 -36.91 9.94 2.38
N THR A 254 -37.03 8.78 3.03
CA THR A 254 -37.20 8.71 4.50
C THR A 254 -36.14 7.87 5.22
N ALA A 255 -35.50 6.93 4.52
CA ALA A 255 -34.50 6.04 5.12
C ALA A 255 -33.33 6.82 5.75
N ASN A 256 -32.84 6.34 6.89
CA ASN A 256 -31.62 6.86 7.48
C ASN A 256 -30.38 6.35 6.71
N LYS A 257 -29.20 6.86 7.08
CA LYS A 257 -27.96 6.55 6.39
C LYS A 257 -27.65 5.05 6.42
N GLU A 258 -27.84 4.42 7.56
CA GLU A 258 -27.58 2.99 7.77
C GLU A 258 -28.52 2.13 6.92
N GLN A 259 -29.80 2.48 6.81
CA GLN A 259 -30.78 1.82 5.94
C GLN A 259 -30.41 1.98 4.47
N LEU A 260 -30.00 3.19 4.03
CA LEU A 260 -29.55 3.42 2.66
C LEU A 260 -28.30 2.59 2.33
N GLU A 261 -27.36 2.45 3.28
CA GLU A 261 -26.16 1.61 3.15
C GLU A 261 -26.47 0.10 3.07
N MET A 262 -27.69 -0.36 3.40
CA MET A 262 -28.11 -1.74 3.17
C MET A 262 -28.47 -2.01 1.70
N ILE A 263 -28.72 -0.97 0.90
CA ILE A 263 -29.04 -1.13 -0.52
C ILE A 263 -27.77 -1.55 -1.28
N PRO A 264 -27.79 -2.68 -2.01
CA PRO A 264 -26.63 -3.12 -2.78
C PRO A 264 -26.13 -2.04 -3.76
N GLY A 265 -24.85 -1.68 -3.62
CA GLY A 265 -24.22 -0.64 -4.43
C GLY A 265 -24.19 0.76 -3.80
N ILE A 266 -24.80 0.93 -2.62
CA ILE A 266 -24.76 2.19 -1.86
C ILE A 266 -23.74 2.06 -0.72
N GLY A 267 -22.70 2.90 -0.78
CA GLY A 267 -21.73 3.06 0.31
C GLY A 267 -21.96 4.36 1.10
N PRO A 268 -21.21 4.59 2.20
CA PRO A 268 -21.44 5.72 3.10
C PRO A 268 -21.44 7.10 2.43
N SER A 269 -20.61 7.30 1.40
CA SER A 269 -20.57 8.55 0.63
C SER A 269 -21.82 8.72 -0.25
N THR A 270 -22.26 7.66 -0.92
CA THR A 270 -23.46 7.71 -1.78
C THR A 270 -24.72 7.84 -0.93
N ALA A 271 -24.81 7.13 0.20
CA ALA A 271 -25.91 7.27 1.16
C ALA A 271 -26.03 8.72 1.64
N GLN A 272 -24.91 9.36 1.97
CA GLN A 272 -24.90 10.78 2.35
C GLN A 272 -25.41 11.67 1.22
N LYS A 273 -24.95 11.45 -0.02
CA LYS A 273 -25.41 12.24 -1.19
C LYS A 273 -26.91 12.09 -1.44
N ILE A 274 -27.49 10.90 -1.23
CA ILE A 274 -28.94 10.69 -1.34
C ILE A 274 -29.69 11.52 -0.29
N ILE A 275 -29.21 11.49 0.96
CA ILE A 275 -29.77 12.31 2.06
C ILE A 275 -29.67 13.80 1.75
N ASP A 276 -28.52 14.24 1.24
CA ASP A 276 -28.30 15.66 0.92
C ASP A 276 -29.22 16.09 -0.23
N ALA A 277 -29.35 15.28 -1.29
CA ALA A 277 -30.16 15.60 -2.45
C ALA A 277 -31.67 15.67 -2.16
N ARG A 278 -32.20 14.75 -1.33
CA ARG A 278 -33.63 14.75 -0.96
C ARG A 278 -34.05 15.96 -0.12
N THR A 279 -33.11 16.69 0.49
CA THR A 279 -33.43 17.95 1.18
C THR A 279 -33.86 19.05 0.21
N GLY A 280 -33.39 19.00 -1.03
CA GLY A 280 -33.76 19.94 -2.08
C GLY A 280 -34.95 19.49 -2.90
N GLN A 281 -34.94 18.24 -3.36
CA GLN A 281 -36.00 17.66 -4.17
C GLN A 281 -36.19 16.18 -3.81
N ALA A 282 -37.42 15.78 -3.49
CA ALA A 282 -37.77 14.38 -3.28
C ALA A 282 -37.64 13.57 -4.59
N PHE A 283 -37.36 12.28 -4.46
CA PHE A 283 -37.34 11.34 -5.58
C PHE A 283 -38.74 10.75 -5.76
N ASP A 284 -39.33 10.89 -6.95
CA ASP A 284 -40.66 10.36 -7.27
C ASP A 284 -40.55 8.98 -7.95
N ILE A 285 -39.51 8.81 -8.77
CA ILE A 285 -39.26 7.57 -9.51
C ILE A 285 -37.82 7.09 -9.34
N PRO A 286 -37.54 5.79 -9.54
CA PRO A 286 -36.18 5.25 -9.47
C PRO A 286 -35.16 6.04 -10.29
N ASN A 287 -35.54 6.54 -11.48
CA ASN A 287 -34.63 7.27 -12.36
C ASN A 287 -34.15 8.61 -11.79
N ASP A 288 -34.85 9.21 -10.82
CA ASP A 288 -34.41 10.47 -10.22
C ASP A 288 -33.10 10.31 -9.45
N LEU A 289 -32.82 9.09 -8.97
CA LEU A 289 -31.56 8.74 -8.31
C LEU A 289 -30.34 8.77 -9.25
N LEU A 290 -30.53 8.79 -10.58
CA LEU A 290 -29.44 8.97 -11.55
C LEU A 290 -28.79 10.36 -11.47
N SER A 291 -29.46 11.33 -10.83
CA SER A 291 -28.88 12.65 -10.53
C SER A 291 -27.75 12.57 -9.50
N ILE A 292 -27.67 11.49 -8.71
CA ILE A 292 -26.69 11.31 -7.66
C ILE A 292 -25.36 10.79 -8.22
N SER A 293 -24.31 11.61 -8.09
CA SER A 293 -22.96 11.21 -8.46
C SER A 293 -22.54 9.91 -7.75
N GLY A 294 -22.35 8.84 -8.53
CA GLY A 294 -22.05 7.48 -8.04
C GLY A 294 -23.18 6.47 -8.29
N ILE A 295 -24.36 6.92 -8.71
CA ILE A 295 -25.48 6.07 -9.13
C ILE A 295 -25.61 6.16 -10.65
N GLY A 296 -25.11 5.13 -11.34
CA GLY A 296 -25.35 4.94 -12.77
C GLY A 296 -26.44 3.89 -13.02
N GLN A 297 -26.81 3.70 -14.29
CA GLN A 297 -27.87 2.77 -14.70
C GLN A 297 -27.73 1.37 -14.08
N ARG A 298 -26.52 0.79 -14.12
CA ARG A 298 -26.24 -0.54 -13.56
C ARG A 298 -26.35 -0.60 -12.03
N THR A 299 -26.07 0.51 -11.34
CA THR A 299 -26.26 0.61 -9.90
C THR A 299 -27.75 0.69 -9.60
N LEU A 300 -28.47 1.56 -10.33
CA LEU A 300 -29.91 1.73 -10.16
C LEU A 300 -30.69 0.43 -10.37
N GLU A 301 -30.38 -0.34 -11.42
CA GLU A 301 -30.98 -1.66 -11.67
C GLU A 301 -30.83 -2.62 -10.48
N LYS A 302 -29.71 -2.56 -9.76
CA LYS A 302 -29.48 -3.37 -8.55
C LYS A 302 -30.20 -2.81 -7.33
N MET A 303 -30.47 -1.51 -7.30
CA MET A 303 -31.18 -0.85 -6.19
C MET A 303 -32.69 -1.07 -6.29
N GLN A 304 -33.25 -1.08 -7.50
CA GLN A 304 -34.70 -1.12 -7.75
C GLN A 304 -35.47 -2.18 -6.94
N PRO A 305 -34.99 -3.43 -6.78
CA PRO A 305 -35.70 -4.44 -6.00
C PRO A 305 -35.84 -4.13 -4.50
N TYR A 306 -35.13 -3.11 -4.00
CA TYR A 306 -35.06 -2.74 -2.59
C TYR A 306 -35.66 -1.36 -2.29
N LEU A 307 -36.11 -0.66 -3.33
CA LEU A 307 -36.64 0.70 -3.23
C LEU A 307 -38.16 0.68 -3.23
N VAL A 308 -38.74 1.49 -2.36
CA VAL A 308 -40.16 1.86 -2.41
C VAL A 308 -40.28 3.38 -2.53
N PHE A 309 -41.29 3.83 -3.27
CA PHE A 309 -41.63 5.24 -3.41
C PHE A 309 -43.09 5.36 -2.95
N GLU A 310 -43.38 6.38 -2.15
CA GLU A 310 -44.72 6.70 -1.65
C GLU A 310 -45.22 7.98 -2.31
#